data_AF-A0A3M2T520-F1
#
_entry.id   AF-A0A3M2T520-F1
#
_cell.length_a   1.000
_cell.length_b   1.000
_cell.length_c   1.000
_cell.angle_alpha   90.00
_cell.angle_beta   90.00
_cell.angle_gamma   90.00
#
_symmetry.space_group_name_H-M   'P 1'
#
loop_
_entity.id
_entity.type
_entity.pdbx_description
1 polymer ?
#
loop_
_entity_poly.entity_id
_entity_poly.type
_entity_poly.pdbx_seq_one_letter_code
_entity_poly.pdbx_strand_id
1 'polypeptide(L)'
;MTKRKERLDHEEEKLRSEPGDGIVMPANPFETSVGHFWGIHGTRNYMRARIDYIDAMKHISTYNSVQTQVEHARDMLRLCRGDNMGTRDWVPSLLLRLGRDQECYDFIKWWCITADHLDWTEPGIVHPDIRGANAFEPVTDFAHEDSELSMISALALLKIRLLLDLLALQNSTGVPSLQELPRETFNSIRSHVPRNSIVSQNRALQERQSVTAEIRELESQAHQLYGYVNDSNPSFWSLLL
;
A
#
# COMPACT_ATOMS: atom_id res chain seq x y z
N MET A 1 0.57 -1.38 24.82
CA MET A 1 0.83 -2.47 23.86
C MET A 1 0.49 -3.85 24.43
N THR A 2 1.13 -4.30 25.52
CA THR A 2 0.94 -5.65 26.09
C THR A 2 -0.52 -6.01 26.36
N LYS A 3 -1.28 -5.16 27.07
CA LYS A 3 -2.71 -5.39 27.33
C LYS A 3 -3.57 -5.53 26.08
N ARG A 4 -3.23 -4.82 24.99
CA ARG A 4 -3.97 -4.92 23.71
C ARG A 4 -3.63 -6.23 23.00
N LYS A 5 -2.38 -6.68 23.08
CA LYS A 5 -1.95 -7.99 22.57
C LYS A 5 -2.61 -9.14 23.33
N GLU A 6 -2.61 -9.09 24.66
CA GLU A 6 -3.28 -10.08 25.51
C GLU A 6 -4.78 -10.20 25.19
N ARG A 7 -5.45 -9.05 24.97
CA ARG A 7 -6.85 -9.05 24.55
C ARG A 7 -7.05 -9.69 23.18
N LEU A 8 -6.19 -9.36 22.20
CA LEU A 8 -6.24 -9.98 20.88
C LEU A 8 -6.09 -11.50 20.99
N ASP A 9 -5.10 -11.97 21.76
CA ASP A 9 -4.83 -13.39 21.96
C ASP A 9 -6.00 -14.11 22.64
N HIS A 10 -6.62 -13.46 23.63
CA HIS A 10 -7.81 -13.98 24.30
C HIS A 10 -9.00 -14.14 23.35
N GLU A 11 -9.31 -13.12 22.52
CA GLU A 11 -10.40 -13.21 21.55
C GLU A 11 -10.08 -14.23 20.45
N GLU A 12 -8.81 -14.41 20.07
CA GLU A 12 -8.41 -15.45 19.11
C GLU A 12 -8.64 -16.85 19.66
N GLU A 13 -8.13 -17.11 20.87
CA GLU A 13 -8.25 -18.41 21.53
C GLU A 13 -9.72 -18.78 21.75
N LYS A 14 -10.55 -17.81 22.13
CA LYS A 14 -11.99 -17.99 22.23
C LYS A 14 -12.61 -18.47 20.91
N LEU A 15 -12.31 -17.81 19.79
CA LEU A 15 -12.84 -18.21 18.49
C LEU A 15 -12.32 -19.56 17.99
N ARG A 16 -11.10 -19.95 18.40
CA ARG A 16 -10.51 -21.26 18.04
C ARG A 16 -11.04 -22.42 18.87
N SER A 17 -11.42 -22.16 20.13
CA SER A 17 -11.90 -23.18 21.07
C SER A 17 -13.41 -23.41 21.01
N GLU A 18 -14.19 -22.49 20.45
CA GLU A 18 -15.63 -22.63 20.31
C GLU A 18 -16.00 -23.63 19.19
N PRO A 19 -16.79 -24.68 19.48
CA PRO A 19 -17.18 -25.70 18.48
C PRO A 19 -18.21 -25.20 17.45
N GLY A 20 -18.54 -23.90 17.46
CA GLY A 20 -19.69 -23.33 16.76
C GLY A 20 -21.01 -23.65 17.47
N ASP A 21 -22.06 -22.87 17.18
CA ASP A 21 -23.42 -23.07 17.72
C ASP A 21 -24.38 -23.69 16.71
N GLY A 22 -23.92 -23.94 15.48
CA GLY A 22 -24.70 -24.53 14.39
C GLY A 22 -25.78 -23.62 13.79
N ILE A 23 -25.87 -22.36 14.23
CA ILE A 23 -26.94 -21.42 13.84
C ILE A 23 -26.33 -20.10 13.35
N VAL A 24 -25.51 -19.44 14.17
CA VAL A 24 -24.97 -18.10 13.93
C VAL A 24 -23.43 -18.13 13.87
N MET A 25 -22.80 -18.92 14.72
CA MET A 25 -21.35 -19.08 14.80
C MET A 25 -20.92 -20.42 14.18
N PRO A 26 -20.19 -20.41 13.05
CA PRO A 26 -19.62 -21.62 12.49
C PRO A 26 -18.41 -22.09 13.31
N ALA A 27 -18.15 -23.39 13.28
CA ALA A 27 -16.92 -23.96 13.82
C ALA A 27 -15.71 -23.50 12.99
N ASN A 28 -14.60 -23.17 13.65
CA ASN A 28 -13.38 -22.67 13.00
C ASN A 28 -13.64 -21.52 12.00
N PRO A 29 -14.16 -20.37 12.46
CA PRO A 29 -14.55 -19.27 11.58
C PRO A 29 -13.40 -18.79 10.69
N PHE A 30 -12.14 -18.90 11.14
CA PHE A 30 -10.94 -18.49 10.40
C PHE A 30 -10.75 -19.16 9.04
N GLU A 31 -11.39 -20.31 8.83
CA GLU A 31 -11.39 -21.05 7.58
C GLU A 31 -12.78 -21.03 6.93
N THR A 32 -13.84 -21.23 7.71
CA THR A 32 -15.20 -21.38 7.18
C THR A 32 -15.88 -20.07 6.83
N SER A 33 -15.36 -18.94 7.31
CA SER A 33 -16.00 -17.62 7.21
C SER A 33 -15.12 -16.55 6.57
N VAL A 34 -14.06 -16.97 5.87
CA VAL A 34 -13.11 -16.07 5.21
C VAL A 34 -13.80 -15.14 4.21
N GLY A 35 -13.61 -13.84 4.42
CA GLY A 35 -14.23 -12.77 3.64
C GLY A 35 -15.54 -12.25 4.24
N HIS A 36 -16.17 -12.99 5.15
CA HIS A 36 -17.46 -12.65 5.76
C HIS A 36 -17.39 -12.50 7.29
N PHE A 37 -16.19 -12.36 7.88
CA PHE A 37 -16.05 -12.25 9.35
C PHE A 37 -16.99 -11.21 9.95
N TRP A 38 -17.02 -10.00 9.38
CA TRP A 38 -17.82 -8.91 9.95
C TRP A 38 -19.33 -9.17 9.98
N GLY A 39 -19.84 -10.02 9.08
CA GLY A 39 -21.24 -10.45 9.09
C GLY A 39 -21.59 -11.28 10.33
N ILE A 40 -20.60 -11.93 10.95
CA ILE A 40 -20.77 -12.81 12.10
C ILE A 40 -20.51 -12.04 13.38
N HIS A 41 -21.56 -11.80 14.16
CA HIS A 41 -21.50 -10.97 15.38
C HIS A 41 -20.42 -11.42 16.38
N GLY A 42 -20.24 -12.73 16.58
CA GLY A 42 -19.26 -13.26 17.54
C GLY A 42 -17.81 -12.99 17.16
N THR A 43 -17.49 -12.79 15.87
CA THR A 43 -16.11 -12.52 15.42
C THR A 43 -15.74 -11.04 15.49
N ARG A 44 -16.71 -10.13 15.68
CA ARG A 44 -16.46 -8.67 15.66
C ARG A 44 -15.56 -8.22 16.81
N ASN A 45 -15.62 -8.90 17.96
CA ASN A 45 -14.76 -8.56 19.10
C ASN A 45 -13.28 -8.83 18.79
N TYR A 46 -13.00 -9.94 18.12
CA TYR A 46 -11.66 -10.25 17.61
C TYR A 46 -11.16 -9.18 16.63
N MET A 47 -11.97 -8.83 15.63
CA MET A 47 -11.59 -7.83 14.62
C MET A 47 -11.31 -6.46 15.27
N ARG A 48 -12.12 -6.05 16.24
CA ARG A 48 -11.90 -4.82 17.03
C ARG A 48 -10.63 -4.89 17.89
N ALA A 49 -10.41 -6.02 18.58
CA ALA A 49 -9.20 -6.20 19.38
C ALA A 49 -7.93 -6.13 18.51
N ARG A 50 -8.00 -6.61 17.27
CA ARG A 50 -6.90 -6.54 16.31
C ARG A 50 -6.61 -5.12 15.85
N ILE A 51 -7.64 -4.31 15.52
CA ILE A 51 -7.43 -2.88 15.25
C ILE A 51 -6.85 -2.16 16.44
N ASP A 52 -7.36 -2.39 17.64
CA ASP A 52 -6.84 -1.76 18.86
C ASP A 52 -5.35 -2.09 19.08
N TYR A 53 -4.92 -3.29 18.67
CA TYR A 53 -3.52 -3.69 18.71
C TYR A 53 -2.68 -2.98 17.65
N ILE A 54 -3.17 -2.90 16.39
CA ILE A 54 -2.54 -2.12 15.31
C ILE A 54 -2.38 -0.65 15.73
N ASP A 55 -3.43 -0.04 16.28
CA ASP A 55 -3.42 1.36 16.71
C ASP A 55 -2.38 1.59 17.81
N ALA A 56 -2.29 0.69 18.79
CA ALA A 56 -1.26 0.75 19.82
C ALA A 56 0.18 0.62 19.27
N MET A 57 0.36 -0.01 18.09
CA MET A 57 1.66 -0.14 17.42
C MET A 57 2.06 1.11 16.63
N LYS A 58 1.13 2.02 16.31
CA LYS A 58 1.44 3.24 15.53
C LYS A 58 2.50 4.12 16.19
N HIS A 59 2.58 4.09 17.52
CA HIS A 59 3.57 4.84 18.30
C HIS A 59 4.98 4.22 18.30
N ILE A 60 5.15 3.03 17.70
CA ILE A 60 6.43 2.32 17.64
C ILE A 60 6.91 2.33 16.18
N SER A 61 7.85 3.22 15.89
CA SER A 61 8.38 3.45 14.53
C SER A 61 9.55 2.55 14.18
N THR A 62 9.47 1.26 14.48
CA THR A 62 10.47 0.26 14.05
C THR A 62 10.00 -0.47 12.79
N TYR A 63 10.94 -0.95 11.98
CA TYR A 63 10.63 -1.75 10.78
C TYR A 63 9.72 -2.94 11.12
N ASN A 64 10.08 -3.71 12.16
CA ASN A 64 9.30 -4.88 12.60
C ASN A 64 7.88 -4.51 13.01
N SER A 65 7.68 -3.39 13.72
CA SER A 65 6.35 -2.91 14.10
C SER A 65 5.49 -2.60 12.87
N VAL A 66 6.06 -1.91 11.87
CA VAL A 66 5.33 -1.57 10.63
C VAL A 66 5.01 -2.83 9.83
N GLN A 67 5.95 -3.78 9.75
CA GLN A 67 5.75 -5.07 9.09
C GLN A 67 4.62 -5.86 9.74
N THR A 68 4.60 -5.96 11.07
CA THR A 68 3.51 -6.62 11.82
C THR A 68 2.16 -5.93 11.62
N GLN A 69 2.13 -4.58 11.52
CA GLN A 69 0.90 -3.86 11.19
C GLN A 69 0.35 -4.24 9.80
N VAL A 70 1.23 -4.34 8.79
CA VAL A 70 0.83 -4.77 7.43
C VAL A 70 0.30 -6.21 7.43
N GLU A 71 0.94 -7.11 8.18
CA GLU A 71 0.51 -8.51 8.30
C GLU A 71 -0.89 -8.61 8.92
N HIS A 72 -1.15 -7.91 10.02
CA HIS A 72 -2.48 -7.86 10.62
C HIS A 72 -3.51 -7.22 9.69
N ALA A 73 -3.17 -6.12 9.02
CA ALA A 73 -4.07 -5.46 8.09
C ALA A 73 -4.46 -6.38 6.93
N ARG A 74 -3.50 -7.12 6.36
CA ARG A 74 -3.78 -8.12 5.31
C ARG A 74 -4.68 -9.23 5.77
N ASP A 75 -4.40 -9.80 6.93
CA ASP A 75 -5.22 -10.87 7.45
C ASP A 75 -6.64 -10.37 7.75
N MET A 76 -6.77 -9.13 8.24
CA MET A 76 -8.08 -8.49 8.41
C MET A 76 -8.83 -8.32 7.09
N LEU A 77 -8.18 -7.85 6.02
CA LEU A 77 -8.80 -7.71 4.70
C LEU A 77 -9.14 -9.08 4.07
N ARG A 78 -8.34 -10.12 4.35
CA ARG A 78 -8.66 -11.51 3.99
C ARG A 78 -9.92 -11.98 4.70
N LEU A 79 -10.01 -11.74 6.01
CA LEU A 79 -11.14 -12.15 6.84
C LEU A 79 -12.42 -11.34 6.56
N CYS A 80 -12.28 -10.06 6.23
CA CYS A 80 -13.36 -9.12 5.95
C CYS A 80 -13.08 -8.39 4.63
N ARG A 81 -13.55 -8.99 3.52
CA ARG A 81 -13.27 -8.49 2.16
C ARG A 81 -13.90 -7.13 1.90
N GLY A 82 -15.11 -6.90 2.42
CA GLY A 82 -15.78 -5.60 2.35
C GLY A 82 -15.18 -4.51 3.23
N ASP A 83 -14.06 -4.80 3.92
CA ASP A 83 -13.31 -3.87 4.77
C ASP A 83 -14.17 -2.96 5.65
N ASN A 84 -15.10 -3.54 6.39
CA ASN A 84 -16.06 -2.79 7.19
C ASN A 84 -15.45 -1.95 8.33
N MET A 85 -14.13 -2.01 8.50
CA MET A 85 -13.40 -1.25 9.52
C MET A 85 -12.44 -0.21 8.93
N GLY A 86 -12.39 -0.02 7.62
CA GLY A 86 -11.51 0.96 6.97
C GLY A 86 -10.02 0.64 7.12
N THR A 87 -9.69 -0.66 7.11
CA THR A 87 -8.31 -1.16 7.24
C THR A 87 -7.47 -0.81 6.02
N ARG A 88 -8.07 -0.70 4.83
CA ARG A 88 -7.37 -0.44 3.57
C ARG A 88 -6.69 0.92 3.55
N ASP A 89 -7.31 1.94 4.16
CA ASP A 89 -6.92 3.35 4.10
C ASP A 89 -5.48 3.59 4.56
N TRP A 90 -5.00 2.85 5.56
CA TRP A 90 -3.65 3.06 6.10
C TRP A 90 -2.60 2.11 5.51
N VAL A 91 -2.98 1.04 4.80
CA VAL A 91 -2.03 0.04 4.27
C VAL A 91 -0.99 0.67 3.33
N PRO A 92 -1.35 1.55 2.37
CA PRO A 92 -0.36 2.19 1.50
C PRO A 92 0.73 2.93 2.28
N SER A 93 0.34 3.68 3.31
CA SER A 93 1.28 4.44 4.13
C SER A 93 2.29 3.53 4.85
N LEU A 94 1.85 2.36 5.32
CA LEU A 94 2.70 1.36 5.96
C LEU A 94 3.66 0.72 4.93
N LEU A 95 3.18 0.40 3.73
CA LEU A 95 4.00 -0.15 2.66
C LEU A 95 5.11 0.83 2.22
N LEU A 96 4.78 2.11 2.09
CA LEU A 96 5.76 3.17 1.82
C LEU A 96 6.81 3.28 2.93
N ARG A 97 6.44 3.12 4.20
CA ARG A 97 7.40 3.13 5.33
C ARG A 97 8.35 1.93 5.31
N LEU A 98 7.93 0.81 4.73
CA LEU A 98 8.76 -0.38 4.54
C LEU A 98 9.59 -0.34 3.24
N GLY A 99 9.44 0.70 2.41
CA GLY A 99 10.05 0.78 1.07
C GLY A 99 9.47 -0.23 0.08
N ARG A 100 8.29 -0.79 0.36
CA ARG A 100 7.59 -1.78 -0.48
C ARG A 100 6.75 -1.07 -1.53
N ASP A 101 7.41 -0.25 -2.34
CA ASP A 101 6.77 0.77 -3.17
C ASP A 101 5.95 0.17 -4.34
N GLN A 102 6.40 -0.92 -4.97
CA GLN A 102 5.62 -1.62 -6.01
C GLN A 102 4.33 -2.20 -5.45
N GLU A 103 4.41 -2.80 -4.27
CA GLU A 103 3.25 -3.40 -3.62
C GLU A 103 2.28 -2.33 -3.11
N CYS A 104 2.79 -1.17 -2.70
CA CYS A 104 1.96 0.01 -2.43
C CYS A 104 1.16 0.40 -3.68
N TYR A 105 1.83 0.51 -4.83
CA TYR A 105 1.17 0.83 -6.09
C TYR A 105 0.09 -0.19 -6.46
N ASP A 106 0.45 -1.47 -6.44
CA ASP A 106 -0.44 -2.58 -6.79
C ASP A 106 -1.67 -2.60 -5.87
N PHE A 107 -1.48 -2.33 -4.57
CA PHE A 107 -2.56 -2.24 -3.60
C PHE A 107 -3.51 -1.07 -3.87
N ILE A 108 -2.98 0.13 -4.11
CA ILE A 108 -3.78 1.31 -4.45
C ILE A 108 -4.56 1.06 -5.75
N LYS A 109 -3.89 0.55 -6.79
CA LYS A 109 -4.53 0.25 -8.08
C LYS A 109 -5.66 -0.75 -7.93
N TRP A 110 -5.44 -1.80 -7.14
CA TRP A 110 -6.49 -2.78 -6.87
C TRP A 110 -7.72 -2.11 -6.25
N TRP A 111 -7.53 -1.37 -5.16
CA TRP A 111 -8.65 -0.79 -4.42
C TRP A 111 -9.35 0.36 -5.15
N CYS A 112 -8.60 1.25 -5.81
CA CYS A 112 -9.18 2.42 -6.46
C CYS A 112 -9.77 2.13 -7.84
N ILE A 113 -9.27 1.11 -8.57
CA ILE A 113 -9.68 0.88 -9.96
C ILE A 113 -10.39 -0.46 -10.13
N THR A 114 -9.86 -1.53 -9.55
CA THR A 114 -10.40 -2.88 -9.81
C THR A 114 -11.54 -3.22 -8.87
N ALA A 115 -11.38 -2.93 -7.59
CA ALA A 115 -12.31 -3.29 -6.54
C ALA A 115 -13.54 -2.38 -6.47
N ASP A 116 -13.47 -1.18 -7.06
CA ASP A 116 -14.58 -0.22 -7.11
C ASP A 116 -15.83 -0.80 -7.77
N HIS A 117 -15.66 -1.77 -8.68
CA HIS A 117 -16.75 -2.39 -9.43
C HIS A 117 -17.13 -3.80 -8.93
N LEU A 118 -16.55 -4.26 -7.81
CA LEU A 118 -16.77 -5.62 -7.32
C LEU A 118 -17.97 -5.73 -6.37
N ASP A 119 -18.77 -6.77 -6.59
CA ASP A 119 -19.74 -7.23 -5.60
C ASP A 119 -19.03 -8.13 -4.57
N TRP A 120 -18.85 -7.59 -3.36
CA TRP A 120 -18.19 -8.28 -2.24
C TRP A 120 -18.91 -9.54 -1.76
N THR A 121 -20.13 -9.80 -2.24
CA THR A 121 -20.88 -11.02 -1.95
C THR A 121 -20.54 -12.17 -2.90
N GLU A 122 -19.84 -11.92 -4.01
CA GLU A 122 -19.47 -12.95 -4.96
C GLU A 122 -18.36 -13.90 -4.43
N PRO A 123 -18.59 -15.22 -4.49
CA PRO A 123 -17.57 -16.20 -4.13
C PRO A 123 -16.44 -16.21 -5.16
N GLY A 124 -15.18 -16.27 -4.68
CA GLY A 124 -14.01 -16.45 -5.54
C GLY A 124 -13.19 -15.20 -5.87
N ILE A 125 -13.58 -14.01 -5.40
CA ILE A 125 -12.73 -12.80 -5.52
C ILE A 125 -11.42 -13.00 -4.76
N VAL A 126 -10.31 -13.06 -5.50
CA VAL A 126 -8.94 -13.11 -4.94
C VAL A 126 -8.51 -11.69 -4.57
N HIS A 127 -8.02 -11.51 -3.35
CA HIS A 127 -7.73 -10.20 -2.77
C HIS A 127 -6.28 -10.08 -2.28
N PRO A 128 -5.55 -9.02 -2.65
CA PRO A 128 -5.50 -8.34 -3.95
C PRO A 128 -4.71 -9.16 -5.00
N ASP A 129 -5.11 -9.12 -6.27
CA ASP A 129 -4.52 -9.96 -7.35
C ASP A 129 -3.66 -9.18 -8.37
N ILE A 130 -3.35 -7.91 -8.11
CA ILE A 130 -2.42 -7.14 -8.96
C ILE A 130 -0.99 -7.33 -8.47
N ARG A 131 -0.08 -7.61 -9.41
CA ARG A 131 1.37 -7.66 -9.15
C ARG A 131 2.14 -7.04 -10.30
N GLY A 132 3.03 -6.10 -9.97
CA GLY A 132 3.91 -5.47 -10.95
C GLY A 132 3.17 -4.56 -11.93
N ALA A 133 2.09 -3.90 -11.49
CA ALA A 133 1.42 -2.92 -12.32
C ALA A 133 2.34 -1.73 -12.65
N ASN A 134 2.05 -1.08 -13.78
CA ASN A 134 2.87 0.02 -14.27
C ASN A 134 2.69 1.28 -13.42
N ALA A 135 3.57 1.49 -12.45
CA ALA A 135 3.56 2.67 -11.59
C ALA A 135 3.77 4.02 -12.30
N PHE A 136 4.03 4.04 -13.62
CA PHE A 136 4.16 5.25 -14.44
C PHE A 136 2.91 5.56 -15.28
N GLU A 137 1.88 4.71 -15.23
CA GLU A 137 0.63 4.97 -15.97
C GLU A 137 -0.08 6.25 -15.47
N PRO A 138 -0.92 6.87 -16.33
CA PRO A 138 -1.69 8.06 -15.98
C PRO A 138 -2.51 7.87 -14.70
N VAL A 139 -2.73 8.97 -13.98
CA VAL A 139 -3.42 8.97 -12.68
C VAL A 139 -4.88 9.41 -12.75
N THR A 140 -5.40 9.66 -13.95
CA THR A 140 -6.75 10.18 -14.19
C THR A 140 -7.83 9.32 -13.57
N ASP A 141 -7.63 7.99 -13.60
CA ASP A 141 -8.64 7.03 -13.16
C ASP A 141 -8.57 6.76 -11.65
N PHE A 142 -7.56 7.29 -10.95
CA PHE A 142 -7.39 7.10 -9.51
C PHE A 142 -8.10 8.17 -8.69
N ALA A 143 -8.22 9.39 -9.22
CA ALA A 143 -8.62 10.58 -8.49
C ALA A 143 -10.03 11.05 -8.92
N HIS A 144 -11.06 10.35 -8.47
CA HIS A 144 -12.47 10.65 -8.69
C HIS A 144 -13.16 11.10 -7.38
N GLU A 145 -14.41 11.54 -7.44
CA GLU A 145 -15.12 12.18 -6.30
C GLU A 145 -15.14 11.30 -5.03
N ASP A 146 -15.28 9.98 -5.19
CA ASP A 146 -15.33 9.02 -4.08
C ASP A 146 -13.96 8.45 -3.64
N SER A 147 -12.84 8.91 -4.24
CA SER A 147 -11.54 8.35 -3.89
C SER A 147 -11.12 8.69 -2.46
N GLU A 148 -10.61 7.69 -1.75
CA GLU A 148 -10.13 7.86 -0.38
C GLU A 148 -8.88 8.76 -0.34
N LEU A 149 -8.96 9.86 0.41
CA LEU A 149 -7.87 10.83 0.52
C LEU A 149 -6.54 10.17 0.93
N SER A 150 -6.59 9.23 1.88
CA SER A 150 -5.42 8.47 2.36
C SER A 150 -4.70 7.70 1.24
N MET A 151 -5.46 7.07 0.34
CA MET A 151 -4.93 6.35 -0.83
C MET A 151 -4.28 7.30 -1.81
N ILE A 152 -4.95 8.41 -2.13
CA ILE A 152 -4.44 9.39 -3.11
C ILE A 152 -3.23 10.13 -2.57
N SER A 153 -3.20 10.46 -1.29
CA SER A 153 -2.02 11.03 -0.64
C SER A 153 -0.83 10.05 -0.67
N ALA A 154 -1.06 8.76 -0.42
CA ALA A 154 -0.01 7.76 -0.53
C ALA A 154 0.48 7.59 -1.98
N LEU A 155 -0.43 7.62 -2.96
CA LEU A 155 -0.07 7.61 -4.39
C LEU A 155 0.78 8.83 -4.77
N ALA A 156 0.42 10.02 -4.28
CA ALA A 156 1.20 11.24 -4.50
C ALA A 156 2.62 11.10 -3.96
N LEU A 157 2.76 10.60 -2.72
CA LEU A 157 4.08 10.35 -2.11
C LEU A 157 4.88 9.32 -2.89
N LEU A 158 4.24 8.25 -3.38
CA LEU A 158 4.89 7.25 -4.23
C LEU A 158 5.39 7.88 -5.54
N LYS A 159 4.56 8.67 -6.24
CA LYS A 159 4.95 9.34 -7.49
C LYS A 159 6.10 10.33 -7.26
N ILE A 160 6.10 11.05 -6.15
CA ILE A 160 7.22 11.92 -5.73
C ILE A 160 8.50 11.11 -5.51
N ARG A 161 8.43 9.94 -4.85
CA ARG A 161 9.61 9.07 -4.68
C ARG A 161 10.18 8.60 -6.03
N LEU A 162 9.31 8.19 -6.95
CA LEU A 162 9.72 7.80 -8.30
C LEU A 162 10.34 8.98 -9.07
N LEU A 163 9.76 10.18 -8.93
CA LEU A 163 10.27 11.39 -9.56
C LEU A 163 11.68 11.73 -9.05
N LEU A 164 11.90 11.68 -7.73
CA LEU A 164 13.22 11.92 -7.13
C LEU A 164 14.27 10.91 -7.63
N ASP A 165 13.88 9.65 -7.79
CA ASP A 165 14.74 8.61 -8.34
C ASP A 165 15.06 8.85 -9.82
N LEU A 166 14.09 9.27 -10.63
CA LEU A 166 14.34 9.63 -12.03
C LEU A 166 15.21 10.87 -12.17
N LEU A 167 15.02 11.88 -11.32
CA LEU A 167 15.89 13.06 -11.27
C LEU A 167 17.32 12.67 -10.90
N ALA A 168 17.50 11.82 -9.89
CA ALA A 168 18.82 11.29 -9.53
C ALA A 168 19.45 10.50 -10.70
N LEU A 169 18.66 9.66 -11.37
CA LEU A 169 19.08 8.91 -12.53
C LEU A 169 19.50 9.83 -13.69
N GLN A 170 18.71 10.86 -14.00
CA GLN A 170 19.01 11.85 -15.03
C GLN A 170 20.27 12.64 -14.69
N ASN A 171 20.43 13.07 -13.44
CA ASN A 171 21.61 13.81 -13.00
C ASN A 171 22.89 12.97 -13.09
N SER A 172 22.81 11.66 -12.83
CA SER A 172 23.95 10.75 -12.98
C SER A 172 24.47 10.66 -14.43
N THR A 173 23.61 10.92 -15.42
CA THR A 173 24.01 10.90 -16.84
C THR A 173 24.93 12.05 -17.21
N GLY A 174 24.83 13.18 -16.52
CA GLY A 174 25.58 14.40 -16.81
C GLY A 174 26.92 14.51 -16.08
N VAL A 175 27.30 13.50 -15.28
CA VAL A 175 28.55 13.53 -14.48
C VAL A 175 29.74 13.13 -15.37
N PRO A 176 30.68 14.04 -15.68
CA PRO A 176 31.77 13.76 -16.62
C PRO A 176 32.63 12.56 -16.22
N SER A 177 32.96 12.45 -14.92
CA SER A 177 33.79 11.35 -14.41
C SER A 177 33.13 9.98 -14.52
N LEU A 178 31.80 9.91 -14.59
CA LEU A 178 31.08 8.66 -14.81
C LEU A 178 31.05 8.29 -16.31
N GLN A 179 31.06 9.29 -17.21
CA GLN A 179 31.08 9.08 -18.66
C GLN A 179 32.42 8.55 -19.18
N GLU A 180 33.52 8.77 -18.43
CA GLU A 180 34.84 8.22 -18.75
C GLU A 180 34.95 6.71 -18.48
N LEU A 181 34.00 6.14 -17.72
CA LEU A 181 34.00 4.72 -17.39
C LEU A 181 33.55 3.85 -18.58
N PRO A 182 34.05 2.60 -18.66
CA PRO A 182 33.45 1.62 -19.56
C PRO A 182 31.94 1.50 -19.33
N ARG A 183 31.18 1.33 -20.42
CA ARG A 183 29.71 1.36 -20.40
C ARG A 183 29.09 0.39 -19.40
N GLU A 184 29.69 -0.79 -19.23
CA GLU A 184 29.22 -1.79 -18.26
C GLU A 184 29.37 -1.31 -16.82
N THR A 185 30.53 -0.73 -16.47
CA THR A 185 30.79 -0.15 -15.15
C THR A 185 29.88 1.05 -14.89
N PHE A 186 29.70 1.92 -15.88
CA PHE A 186 28.77 3.05 -15.80
C PHE A 186 27.34 2.57 -15.51
N ASN A 187 26.85 1.60 -16.29
CA ASN A 187 25.51 1.04 -16.11
C ASN A 187 25.35 0.35 -14.74
N SER A 188 26.39 -0.35 -14.27
CA SER A 188 26.38 -1.00 -12.96
C SER A 188 26.33 -0.01 -11.80
N ILE A 189 27.08 1.09 -11.86
CA ILE A 189 26.97 2.16 -10.85
C ILE A 189 25.59 2.80 -10.92
N ARG A 190 25.13 3.09 -12.14
CA ARG A 190 23.86 3.77 -12.38
C ARG A 190 22.65 2.98 -11.87
N SER A 191 22.67 1.64 -11.94
CA SER A 191 21.58 0.81 -11.41
C SER A 191 21.39 0.92 -9.89
N HIS A 192 22.39 1.42 -9.15
CA HIS A 192 22.34 1.62 -7.71
C HIS A 192 22.00 3.07 -7.31
N VAL A 193 21.84 3.98 -8.27
CA VAL A 193 21.47 5.38 -8.01
C VAL A 193 20.03 5.50 -7.49
N PRO A 194 19.01 4.88 -8.13
CA PRO A 194 17.65 4.91 -7.60
C PRO A 194 17.53 4.10 -6.31
N ARG A 195 16.74 4.58 -5.36
CA ARG A 195 16.47 3.88 -4.10
C ARG A 195 15.32 2.88 -4.22
N ASN A 196 14.40 3.12 -5.15
CA ASN A 196 13.20 2.32 -5.36
C ASN A 196 13.47 1.20 -6.37
N SER A 197 12.97 -0.01 -6.07
CA SER A 197 13.07 -1.19 -6.94
C SER A 197 12.38 -0.98 -8.30
N ILE A 198 11.28 -0.21 -8.35
CA ILE A 198 10.54 0.12 -9.57
C ILE A 198 11.47 0.76 -10.61
N VAL A 199 12.33 1.69 -10.19
CA VAL A 199 13.24 2.41 -11.10
C VAL A 199 14.54 1.62 -11.30
N SER A 200 15.15 1.12 -10.21
CA SER A 200 16.43 0.41 -10.28
C SER A 200 16.35 -0.91 -11.05
N GLN A 201 15.22 -1.63 -11.00
CA GLN A 201 15.03 -2.89 -11.73
C GLN A 201 14.46 -2.66 -13.15
N ASN A 202 14.04 -1.44 -13.49
CA ASN A 202 13.55 -1.14 -14.83
C ASN A 202 14.72 -0.89 -15.79
N ARG A 203 15.15 -1.96 -16.44
CA ARG A 203 16.25 -1.95 -17.42
C ARG A 203 16.08 -0.91 -18.53
N ALA A 204 14.85 -0.70 -19.00
CA ALA A 204 14.56 0.27 -20.05
C ALA A 204 14.83 1.71 -19.59
N LEU A 205 14.60 2.03 -18.32
CA LEU A 205 14.95 3.34 -17.74
C LEU A 205 16.45 3.47 -17.48
N GLN A 206 17.10 2.41 -17.01
CA GLN A 206 18.53 2.39 -16.72
C GLN A 206 19.40 2.61 -17.97
N GLU A 207 19.02 1.98 -19.09
CA GLU A 207 19.80 2.02 -20.34
C GLU A 207 19.57 3.29 -21.17
N ARG A 208 18.57 4.12 -20.81
CA ARG A 208 18.25 5.36 -21.52
C ARG A 208 19.31 6.43 -21.31
N GLN A 209 19.60 7.16 -22.39
CA GLN A 209 20.45 8.35 -22.34
C GLN A 209 19.78 9.52 -21.60
N SER A 210 18.45 9.62 -21.70
CA SER A 210 17.65 10.62 -21.02
C SER A 210 16.32 10.02 -20.58
N VAL A 211 15.89 10.40 -19.37
CA VAL A 211 14.58 10.09 -18.79
C VAL A 211 13.74 11.36 -18.57
N THR A 212 14.06 12.43 -19.30
CA THR A 212 13.40 13.74 -19.16
C THR A 212 11.92 13.70 -19.50
N ALA A 213 11.50 12.85 -20.44
CA ALA A 213 10.08 12.68 -20.78
C ALA A 213 9.31 12.07 -19.59
N GLU A 214 9.86 11.02 -18.98
CA GLU A 214 9.29 10.36 -17.81
C GLU A 214 9.25 11.28 -16.58
N ILE A 215 10.28 12.12 -16.41
CA ILE A 215 10.30 13.15 -15.36
C ILE A 215 9.12 14.10 -15.53
N ARG A 216 8.93 14.67 -16.73
CA ARG A 216 7.81 15.61 -17.00
C ARG A 216 6.45 14.97 -16.77
N GLU A 217 6.31 13.71 -17.16
CA GLU A 217 5.07 12.97 -16.95
C GLU A 217 4.81 12.73 -15.46
N LEU A 218 5.81 12.32 -14.69
CA LEU A 218 5.68 12.17 -13.24
C LEU A 218 5.44 13.50 -12.52
N GLU A 219 6.05 14.59 -12.95
CA GLU A 219 5.77 15.94 -12.43
C GLU A 219 4.30 16.31 -12.65
N SER A 220 3.78 16.11 -13.87
CA SER A 220 2.37 16.32 -14.19
C SER A 220 1.46 15.48 -13.30
N GLN A 221 1.74 14.18 -13.15
CA GLN A 221 0.96 13.27 -12.32
C GLN A 221 1.01 13.67 -10.83
N ALA A 222 2.19 14.05 -10.31
CA ALA A 222 2.35 14.50 -8.93
C ALA A 222 1.55 15.79 -8.68
N HIS A 223 1.55 16.73 -9.63
CA HIS A 223 0.74 17.94 -9.55
C HIS A 223 -0.77 17.65 -9.57
N GLN A 224 -1.23 16.73 -10.43
CA GLN A 224 -2.64 16.31 -10.46
C GLN A 224 -3.09 15.73 -9.11
N LEU A 225 -2.30 14.82 -8.55
CA LEU A 225 -2.60 14.21 -7.24
C LEU A 225 -2.54 15.23 -6.10
N TYR A 226 -1.55 16.13 -6.14
CA TYR A 226 -1.46 17.23 -5.18
C TYR A 226 -2.71 18.11 -5.22
N GLY A 227 -3.14 18.50 -6.43
CA GLY A 227 -4.32 19.31 -6.67
C GLY A 227 -5.57 18.65 -6.11
N TYR A 228 -5.79 17.36 -6.45
CA TYR A 228 -6.90 16.59 -5.90
C TYR A 228 -6.92 16.59 -4.36
N VAL A 229 -5.81 16.24 -3.72
CA VAL A 229 -5.73 16.18 -2.26
C VAL A 229 -5.98 17.56 -1.63
N ASN A 230 -5.45 18.62 -2.25
CA ASN A 230 -5.63 19.99 -1.80
C ASN A 230 -7.08 20.47 -1.96
N ASP A 231 -7.75 20.09 -3.05
CA ASP A 231 -9.14 20.46 -3.30
C ASP A 231 -10.09 19.70 -2.37
N SER A 232 -9.81 18.42 -2.08
CA SER A 232 -10.54 17.62 -1.09
C SER A 232 -10.31 18.08 0.35
N ASN A 233 -9.07 18.47 0.70
CA ASN A 233 -8.72 18.98 2.03
C ASN A 233 -7.54 19.97 1.94
N PRO A 234 -7.81 21.29 1.92
CA PRO A 234 -6.78 22.32 1.77
C PRO A 234 -5.75 22.36 2.90
N SER A 235 -6.07 21.80 4.07
CA SER A 235 -5.15 21.75 5.22
C SER A 235 -4.29 20.49 5.25
N PHE A 236 -4.49 19.54 4.33
CA PHE A 236 -3.83 18.25 4.39
C PHE A 236 -2.30 18.38 4.28
N TRP A 237 -1.82 19.10 3.27
CA TRP A 237 -0.39 19.25 3.02
C TRP A 237 0.31 20.11 4.06
N SER A 238 -0.37 21.13 4.60
CA SER A 238 0.20 22.00 5.64
C SER A 238 0.36 21.30 6.98
N LEU A 239 -0.42 20.25 7.26
CA LEU A 239 -0.27 19.42 8.46
C LEU A 239 0.87 18.39 8.33
N LEU A 240 1.39 18.17 7.12
CA LEU A 240 2.50 17.24 6.84
C LEU A 240 3.87 17.93 6.81
N LEU A 241 3.91 19.27 6.69
CA LEU A 241 5.11 20.11 6.64
C LEU A 241 5.38 20.78 7.98
#